data_AF-A0A918EIW6-F1
#
_entry.id   AF-A0A918EIW6-F1
#
_cell.length_a   1.000
_cell.length_b   1.000
_cell.length_c   1.000
_cell.angle_alpha   90.00
_cell.angle_beta   90.00
_cell.angle_gamma   90.00
#
_symmetry.space_group_name_H-M   'P 1'
#
loop_
_entity.id
_entity.type
_entity.pdbx_description
1 polymer ?
#
loop_
_entity_poly.entity_id
_entity_poly.type
_entity_poly.pdbx_seq_one_letter_code
_entity_poly.pdbx_strand_id
1 'polypeptide(L)'
;MEMNEEQFFHGLLQDFPQLEGLHAEHVEFYEEFLSHVFLADVVRWAVSLFSEAGQGSTGEAIGLRLINFIEDAYVHGDCAVRELIRVSFVENLPYSGQGGFRIHEHLTGNLRRIFGER
;
A
#
# COMPACT_ATOMS: atom_id res chain seq x y z
N MET A 1 4.28 -20.87 7.51
CA MET A 1 4.29 -19.85 8.57
C MET A 1 3.62 -18.65 7.95
N GLU A 2 2.57 -18.11 8.58
CA GLU A 2 1.92 -16.89 8.08
C GLU A 2 2.87 -15.71 8.24
N MET A 3 2.76 -14.72 7.36
CA MET A 3 3.60 -13.53 7.39
C MET A 3 3.10 -12.58 8.49
N ASN A 4 3.98 -12.18 9.40
CA ASN A 4 3.66 -11.20 10.45
C ASN A 4 4.00 -9.75 10.01
N GLU A 5 3.68 -8.76 10.86
CA GLU A 5 3.92 -7.34 10.54
C GLU A 5 5.39 -7.01 10.27
N GLU A 6 6.32 -7.56 11.05
CA GLU A 6 7.77 -7.33 10.86
C GLU A 6 8.23 -7.83 9.49
N GLN A 7 7.83 -9.05 9.12
CA GLN A 7 8.14 -9.64 7.81
C GLN A 7 7.49 -8.86 6.67
N PHE A 8 6.26 -8.39 6.87
CA PHE A 8 5.53 -7.57 5.91
C PHE A 8 6.27 -6.26 5.61
N PHE A 9 6.63 -5.48 6.62
CA PHE A 9 7.32 -4.21 6.41
C PHE A 9 8.77 -4.39 5.95
N HIS A 10 9.44 -5.45 6.40
CA HIS A 10 10.76 -5.80 5.87
C HIS A 10 10.70 -6.09 4.37
N GLY A 11 9.75 -6.94 3.94
CA GLY A 11 9.55 -7.24 2.51
C GLY A 11 9.16 -6.00 1.71
N LEU A 12 8.29 -5.15 2.26
CA LEU A 12 7.87 -3.91 1.62
C LEU A 12 9.06 -2.97 1.35
N LEU A 13 9.92 -2.73 2.35
CA LEU A 13 11.06 -1.84 2.19
C LEU A 13 12.15 -2.45 1.29
N GLN A 14 12.29 -3.77 1.27
CA GLN A 14 13.21 -4.46 0.35
C GLN A 14 12.75 -4.39 -1.11
N ASP A 15 11.46 -4.61 -1.38
CA ASP A 15 10.93 -4.68 -2.74
C ASP A 15 10.69 -3.31 -3.38
N PHE A 16 10.61 -2.26 -2.54
CA PHE A 16 10.35 -0.88 -2.92
C PHE A 16 11.34 0.09 -2.23
N PRO A 17 12.63 0.12 -2.66
CA PRO A 17 13.64 1.02 -2.10
C PRO A 17 13.27 2.51 -2.18
N GLN A 18 12.34 2.89 -3.06
CA GLN A 18 11.80 4.25 -3.15
C GLN A 18 11.10 4.71 -1.87
N LEU A 19 10.70 3.77 -0.99
CA LEU A 19 10.08 4.06 0.30
C LEU A 19 11.09 4.38 1.40
N GLU A 20 12.41 4.21 1.18
CA GLU A 20 13.42 4.45 2.21
C GLU A 20 13.36 5.87 2.78
N GLY A 21 13.21 6.88 1.91
CA GLY A 21 13.05 8.28 2.34
C GLY A 21 11.79 8.48 3.16
N LEU A 22 10.66 7.93 2.69
CA LEU A 22 9.37 8.01 3.39
C LEU A 22 9.44 7.33 4.77
N HIS A 23 10.12 6.19 4.86
CA HIS A 23 10.32 5.46 6.11
C HIS A 23 11.19 6.24 7.09
N ALA A 24 12.29 6.84 6.62
CA ALA A 24 13.16 7.67 7.46
C ALA A 24 12.42 8.89 8.01
N GLU A 25 11.69 9.62 7.16
CA GLU A 25 10.86 10.76 7.56
C GLU A 25 9.79 10.36 8.57
N HIS A 26 9.16 9.21 8.36
CA HIS A 26 8.12 8.69 9.26
C HIS A 26 8.68 8.44 10.68
N VAL A 27 9.79 7.71 10.77
CA VAL A 27 10.41 7.39 12.08
C VAL A 27 10.96 8.65 12.76
N GLU A 28 11.53 9.58 11.99
CA GLU A 28 12.00 10.87 12.54
C GLU A 28 10.84 11.70 13.08
N PHE A 29 9.72 11.79 12.35
CA PHE A 29 8.59 12.64 12.72
C PHE A 29 7.80 12.09 13.92
N TYR A 30 7.57 10.77 13.96
CA TYR A 30 6.80 10.14 15.05
C TYR A 30 7.66 9.71 16.24
N GLU A 31 8.99 9.80 16.14
CA GLU A 31 9.97 9.25 17.09
C GLU A 31 9.85 7.72 17.31
N GLU A 32 8.99 7.06 16.56
CA GLU A 32 8.74 5.62 16.56
C GLU A 32 8.17 5.16 15.21
N PHE A 33 8.14 3.84 14.97
CA PHE A 33 7.52 3.28 13.79
C PHE A 33 6.05 2.94 14.04
N LEU A 34 5.14 3.65 13.38
CA LEU A 34 3.70 3.44 13.49
C LEU A 34 3.14 2.73 12.25
N SER A 35 3.04 1.40 12.30
CA SER A 35 2.60 0.52 11.19
C SER A 35 1.41 1.07 10.40
N HIS A 36 0.34 1.43 11.10
CA HIS A 36 -0.90 1.91 10.48
C HIS A 36 -0.74 3.25 9.75
N VAL A 37 0.07 4.14 10.32
CA VAL A 37 0.29 5.47 9.76
C VAL A 37 1.26 5.38 8.59
N PHE A 38 2.32 4.59 8.72
CA PHE A 38 3.26 4.36 7.64
C PHE A 38 2.59 3.71 6.42
N LEU A 39 1.72 2.70 6.64
CA LEU A 39 1.00 2.10 5.52
C LEU A 39 0.05 3.11 4.84
N ALA A 40 -0.55 4.05 5.58
CA ALA A 40 -1.32 5.14 4.99
C ALA A 40 -0.45 6.09 4.15
N ASP A 41 0.78 6.37 4.60
CA ASP A 41 1.76 7.16 3.83
C ASP A 41 2.15 6.44 2.52
N VAL A 42 2.36 5.12 2.59
CA VAL A 42 2.62 4.26 1.43
C VAL A 42 1.45 4.28 0.44
N VAL A 43 0.20 4.31 0.91
CA VAL A 43 -0.98 4.46 0.03
C VAL A 43 -0.96 5.81 -0.68
N ARG A 44 -0.68 6.91 0.03
CA ARG A 44 -0.62 8.25 -0.59
C ARG A 44 0.46 8.31 -1.66
N TRP A 45 1.63 7.73 -1.38
CA TRP A 45 2.69 7.58 -2.37
C TRP A 45 2.23 6.72 -3.56
N ALA A 46 1.58 5.58 -3.33
CA ALA A 46 1.07 4.74 -4.40
C ALA A 46 0.06 5.49 -5.29
N VAL A 47 -0.85 6.25 -4.68
CA VAL A 47 -1.86 7.05 -5.37
C VAL A 47 -1.23 8.17 -6.22
N SER A 48 -0.14 8.78 -5.77
CA SER A 48 0.57 9.78 -6.58
C SER A 48 1.17 9.16 -7.84
N LEU A 49 1.65 7.90 -7.77
CA LEU A 49 2.12 7.16 -8.94
C LEU A 49 1.04 7.00 -10.01
N PHE A 50 -0.24 6.90 -9.65
CA PHE A 50 -1.35 6.80 -10.62
C PHE A 50 -1.96 8.16 -11.00
N SER A 51 -1.67 9.21 -10.24
CA SER A 51 -2.12 10.57 -10.50
C SER A 51 -1.22 11.30 -11.50
N GLU A 52 0.09 11.13 -11.34
CA GLU A 52 1.12 11.87 -12.08
C GLU A 52 1.58 11.10 -13.34
N ALA A 53 1.35 9.79 -13.37
CA ALA A 53 1.70 8.92 -14.49
C ALA A 53 0.73 8.99 -15.66
N GLY A 54 1.28 9.04 -16.87
CA GLY A 54 0.59 8.53 -18.05
C GLY A 54 0.48 6.99 -18.01
N GLN A 55 -0.53 6.45 -18.71
CA GLN A 55 -0.65 5.00 -18.93
C GLN A 55 0.64 4.44 -19.56
N GLY A 56 1.11 3.31 -19.08
CA GLY A 56 2.34 2.64 -19.49
C GLY A 56 3.62 3.23 -18.91
N SER A 57 3.54 4.16 -17.95
CA SER A 57 4.75 4.74 -17.34
C SER A 57 5.40 3.82 -16.30
N THR A 58 6.65 4.11 -15.97
CA THR A 58 7.38 3.44 -14.89
C THR A 58 6.67 3.57 -13.54
N GLY A 59 6.03 4.71 -13.26
CA GLY A 59 5.28 4.94 -12.03
C GLY A 59 4.09 3.98 -11.90
N GLU A 60 3.31 3.83 -12.97
CA GLU A 60 2.20 2.87 -13.01
C GLU A 60 2.70 1.43 -12.80
N ALA A 61 3.81 1.04 -13.44
CA ALA A 61 4.41 -0.28 -13.24
C ALA A 61 4.84 -0.55 -11.79
N ILE A 62 5.38 0.46 -11.10
CA ILE A 62 5.73 0.36 -9.67
C ILE A 62 4.45 0.23 -8.83
N GLY A 63 3.44 1.05 -9.09
CA GLY A 63 2.15 0.98 -8.39
C GLY A 63 1.47 -0.38 -8.55
N LEU A 64 1.51 -0.97 -9.75
CA LEU A 64 1.00 -2.32 -10.00
C LEU A 64 1.76 -3.39 -9.21
N ARG A 65 3.10 -3.29 -9.15
CA ARG A 65 3.91 -4.19 -8.32
C ARG A 65 3.54 -4.08 -6.85
N LEU A 66 3.31 -2.87 -6.36
CA LEU A 66 2.89 -2.65 -4.97
C LEU A 66 1.53 -3.29 -4.69
N ILE A 67 0.54 -3.07 -5.55
CA ILE A 67 -0.80 -3.67 -5.39
C ILE A 67 -0.69 -5.20 -5.32
N ASN A 68 0.12 -5.81 -6.20
CA ASN A 68 0.32 -7.25 -6.18
C ASN A 68 1.01 -7.74 -4.89
N PHE A 69 2.00 -6.99 -4.39
CA PHE A 69 2.62 -7.28 -3.10
C PHE A 69 1.61 -7.22 -1.95
N ILE A 70 0.75 -6.19 -1.91
CA ILE A 70 -0.27 -6.05 -0.87
C ILE A 70 -1.34 -7.14 -0.97
N GLU A 71 -1.74 -7.55 -2.18
CA GLU A 71 -2.68 -8.67 -2.37
C GLU A 71 -2.08 -9.99 -1.87
N ASP A 72 -0.82 -10.27 -2.20
CA ASP A 72 -0.12 -11.46 -1.71
C ASP A 72 0.04 -11.44 -0.19
N ALA A 73 0.39 -10.28 0.35
CA ALA A 73 0.48 -10.03 1.78
C ALA A 73 -0.84 -10.27 2.51
N TYR A 74 -1.97 -9.90 1.90
CA TYR A 74 -3.29 -10.16 2.47
C TYR A 74 -3.61 -11.67 2.50
N VAL A 75 -3.24 -12.41 1.45
CA VAL A 75 -3.48 -13.86 1.37
C VAL A 75 -2.62 -14.62 2.38
N HIS A 76 -1.34 -14.30 2.48
CA HIS A 76 -0.37 -15.06 3.27
C HIS A 76 -0.09 -14.49 4.66
N GLY A 77 -0.54 -13.27 4.93
CA GLY A 77 -0.40 -12.58 6.21
C GLY A 77 -1.24 -13.20 7.31
N ASP A 78 -0.79 -13.02 8.55
CA ASP A 78 -1.56 -13.34 9.74
C ASP A 78 -2.75 -12.38 9.92
N CYS A 79 -3.52 -12.57 10.99
CA CYS A 79 -4.68 -11.72 11.29
C CYS A 79 -4.32 -10.23 11.44
N ALA A 80 -3.13 -9.91 11.96
CA ALA A 80 -2.70 -8.53 12.18
C ALA A 80 -2.37 -7.85 10.85
N VAL A 81 -1.62 -8.51 9.96
CA VAL A 81 -1.32 -8.01 8.62
C VAL A 81 -2.60 -7.82 7.80
N ARG A 82 -3.52 -8.78 7.83
CA ARG A 82 -4.80 -8.66 7.10
C ARG A 82 -5.63 -7.48 7.56
N GLU A 83 -5.73 -7.26 8.87
CA GLU A 83 -6.47 -6.13 9.42
C GLU A 83 -5.77 -4.80 9.13
N LEU A 84 -4.45 -4.74 9.26
CA LEU A 84 -3.64 -3.58 8.88
C LEU A 84 -3.87 -3.18 7.42
N ILE A 85 -3.83 -4.14 6.48
CA ILE A 85 -4.13 -3.87 5.06
C ILE A 85 -5.55 -3.36 4.89
N ARG A 86 -6.53 -3.95 5.57
CA ARG A 86 -7.93 -3.51 5.49
C ARG A 86 -8.10 -2.08 5.98
N VAL A 87 -7.62 -1.76 7.18
CA VAL A 87 -7.88 -0.48 7.86
C VAL A 87 -6.91 0.64 7.47
N SER A 88 -5.75 0.32 6.92
CA SER A 88 -4.72 1.31 6.59
C SER A 88 -4.40 1.37 5.11
N PHE A 89 -4.52 0.27 4.35
CA PHE A 89 -4.38 0.33 2.89
C PHE A 89 -5.71 0.68 2.21
N VAL A 90 -6.72 -0.18 2.34
CA VAL A 90 -7.99 -0.06 1.59
C VAL A 90 -8.75 1.19 2.00
N GLU A 91 -8.83 1.50 3.29
CA GLU A 91 -9.50 2.70 3.79
C GLU A 91 -8.81 4.02 3.40
N ASN A 92 -7.53 3.99 3.03
CA ASN A 92 -6.85 5.20 2.56
C ASN A 92 -6.89 5.36 1.02
N LEU A 93 -7.50 4.40 0.31
CA LEU A 93 -7.66 4.53 -1.15
C LEU A 93 -8.62 5.67 -1.51
N PRO A 94 -8.37 6.36 -2.63
CA PRO A 94 -9.16 7.51 -3.08
C PRO A 94 -10.61 7.14 -3.42
N TYR A 95 -11.51 8.10 -3.21
CA TYR A 95 -12.90 8.05 -3.67
C TYR A 95 -13.04 8.58 -5.10
N SER A 96 -14.20 8.30 -5.72
CA SER A 96 -14.53 8.81 -7.05
C SER A 96 -14.41 10.34 -7.10
N GLY A 97 -13.69 10.85 -8.10
CA GLY A 97 -13.42 12.27 -8.26
C GLY A 97 -12.14 12.77 -7.56
N GLN A 98 -11.46 11.95 -6.77
CA GLN A 98 -10.15 12.27 -6.21
C GLN A 98 -9.01 11.91 -7.18
N GLY A 99 -7.88 12.63 -7.06
CA GLY A 99 -6.66 12.31 -7.81
C GLY A 99 -6.22 10.87 -7.57
N GLY A 100 -5.75 10.21 -8.64
CA GLY A 100 -5.23 8.84 -8.55
C GLY A 100 -6.30 7.79 -8.31
N PHE A 101 -7.59 8.14 -8.42
CA PHE A 101 -8.71 7.19 -8.28
C PHE A 101 -8.46 5.92 -9.09
N ARG A 102 -7.90 6.02 -10.30
CA ARG A 102 -7.59 4.91 -11.22
C ARG A 102 -6.82 3.74 -10.61
N ILE A 103 -6.15 3.90 -9.46
CA ILE A 103 -5.59 2.77 -8.70
C ILE A 103 -6.61 1.64 -8.44
N HIS A 104 -7.90 1.98 -8.28
CA HIS A 104 -8.96 1.00 -8.07
C HIS A 104 -9.18 0.06 -9.27
N GLU A 105 -8.85 0.50 -10.49
CA GLU A 105 -8.97 -0.30 -11.73
C GLU A 105 -8.03 -1.51 -11.70
N HIS A 106 -6.99 -1.44 -10.87
CA HIS A 106 -5.93 -2.43 -10.76
C HIS A 106 -6.02 -3.32 -9.52
N LEU A 107 -6.97 -3.05 -8.63
CA LEU A 107 -7.25 -3.96 -7.52
C LEU A 107 -7.79 -5.28 -8.07
N THR A 108 -7.27 -6.38 -7.54
CA THR A 108 -7.72 -7.73 -7.90
C THR A 108 -8.17 -8.50 -6.66
N GLY A 109 -8.67 -9.72 -6.85
CA GLY A 109 -8.91 -10.67 -5.77
C GLY A 109 -9.62 -10.10 -4.54
N ASN A 110 -8.94 -10.18 -3.41
CA ASN A 110 -9.45 -9.80 -2.10
C ASN A 110 -9.52 -8.29 -1.93
N LEU A 111 -8.49 -7.55 -2.36
CA LEU A 111 -8.47 -6.10 -2.21
C LEU A 111 -9.62 -5.44 -2.95
N ARG A 112 -9.95 -5.93 -4.15
CA ARG A 112 -11.12 -5.44 -4.91
C ARG A 112 -12.43 -5.72 -4.19
N ARG A 113 -12.56 -6.91 -3.58
CA ARG A 113 -13.77 -7.29 -2.82
C ARG A 113 -13.95 -6.38 -1.60
N ILE A 114 -12.89 -6.20 -0.81
CA ILE A 114 -12.92 -5.40 0.42
C ILE A 114 -13.19 -3.93 0.09
N PHE A 115 -12.58 -3.39 -0.98
CA PHE A 115 -12.85 -2.02 -1.42
C PHE A 115 -14.31 -1.82 -1.83
N GLY A 116 -14.97 -2.83 -2.40
CA GLY A 116 -16.40 -2.77 -2.74
C GLY A 116 -17.35 -2.89 -1.55
N GLU A 117 -16.86 -3.29 -0.38
CA GLU A 117 -17.63 -3.39 0.87
C GLU A 117 -17.56 -2.10 1.72
N ARG A 118 -16.74 -1.14 1.30
CA ARG A 118 -16.57 0.19 1.89
C ARG A 118 -17.67 1.16 1.42
#